data_AF-A0A3D4AL52-F1
#
_entry.id   AF-A0A3D4AL52-F1
#
_cell.length_a   1.000
_cell.length_b   1.000
_cell.length_c   1.000
_cell.angle_alpha   90.00
_cell.angle_beta   90.00
_cell.angle_gamma   90.00
#
_symmetry.space_group_name_H-M   'P 1'
#
loop_
_entity.id
_entity.type
_entity.pdbx_description
1 polymer ?
#
loop_
_entity_poly.entity_id
_entity_poly.type
_entity_poly.pdbx_seq_one_letter_code
_entity_poly.pdbx_strand_id
1 'polypeptide(L)' 'MKIEGMNKSDWLMLVLIAVVMTLTDFNNLQTIDYVLIVSVVAWLIMLGIRLYVVNVRNKR' A
#
# COMPACT_ATOMS: atom_id res chain seq x y z
N MET A 1 17.93 -5.53 0.84
CA MET A 1 17.09 -6.24 -0.14
C MET A 1 16.59 -5.24 -1.18
N LYS A 2 17.04 -5.32 -2.43
CA LYS A 2 16.41 -4.56 -3.53
C LYS A 2 15.11 -5.28 -3.88
N ILE A 3 13.97 -4.62 -3.65
CA ILE A 3 12.68 -5.14 -4.12
C ILE A 3 12.63 -4.88 -5.62
N GLU A 4 13.08 -5.85 -6.42
CA GLU A 4 12.93 -5.81 -7.87
C GLU A 4 11.44 -5.78 -8.22
N GLY A 5 10.99 -4.68 -8.86
CA GLY A 5 9.58 -4.45 -9.20
C GLY A 5 8.86 -3.35 -8.41
N MET A 6 9.55 -2.68 -7.47
CA MET A 6 9.02 -1.49 -6.80
C MET A 6 9.34 -0.24 -7.63
N ASN A 7 8.31 0.37 -8.23
CA ASN A 7 8.46 1.62 -8.98
C ASN A 7 8.43 2.82 -8.02
N LYS A 8 8.95 3.97 -8.47
CA LYS A 8 8.89 5.23 -7.71
C LYS A 8 7.46 5.60 -7.31
N SER A 9 6.47 5.29 -8.16
CA SER A 9 5.05 5.51 -7.88
C SER A 9 4.55 4.71 -6.67
N ASP A 10 5.03 3.48 -6.49
CA ASP A 10 4.60 2.63 -5.37
C ASP A 10 5.20 3.09 -4.06
N TRP A 11 6.46 3.54 -4.13
CA TRP A 11 7.12 4.16 -2.99
C TRP A 11 6.38 5.44 -2.57
N LEU A 12 5.98 6.28 -3.53
CA LEU A 12 5.25 7.52 -3.26
C LEU A 12 3.89 7.23 -2.63
N MET A 13 3.19 6.20 -3.11
CA MET A 13 1.92 5.79 -2.54
C MET A 13 2.07 5.20 -1.13
N LEU A 14 3.12 4.42 -0.86
CA LEU A 14 3.41 3.96 0.51
C LEU A 14 3.64 5.12 1.48
N VAL A 15 4.36 6.16 1.05
CA VAL A 15 4.54 7.38 1.85
C VAL A 15 3.21 8.10 2.06
N LEU A 16 2.38 8.19 1.02
CA LEU A 16 1.07 8.83 1.11
C LEU A 16 0.15 8.09 2.09
N ILE A 17 0.16 6.76 2.06
CA ILE A 17 -0.55 5.90 3.01
C ILE A 17 -0.07 6.16 4.44
N ALA A 18 1.24 6.24 4.68
CA ALA A 18 1.78 6.51 6.01
C ALA A 18 1.38 7.90 6.54
N VAL A 19 1.37 8.93 5.68
CA VAL A 19 0.92 10.28 6.03
C VAL A 19 -0.58 10.30 6.35
N VAL A 20 -1.39 9.63 5.54
CA VAL A 20 -2.83 9.51 5.78
C VAL A 20 -3.09 8.82 7.12
N MET A 21 -2.46 7.67 7.37
CA MET A 21 -2.65 6.91 8.62
C MET A 21 -2.18 7.68 9.85
N THR A 22 -1.20 8.58 9.73
CA THR A 22 -0.75 9.44 10.85
C THR A 22 -1.67 10.64 11.10
N LEU A 23 -2.41 11.07 10.08
CA LEU A 23 -3.40 12.15 10.19
C LEU A 23 -4.80 11.62 10.57
N THR A 24 -5.05 10.33 10.41
CA THR A 24 -6.32 9.70 10.82
C THR A 24 -6.40 9.63 12.34
N ASP A 25 -7.44 10.23 12.91
CA ASP A 25 -7.74 10.09 14.33
C ASP A 25 -8.47 8.76 14.59
N PHE A 26 -7.71 7.77 15.07
CA PHE A 26 -8.26 6.45 15.37
C PHE A 26 -9.21 6.42 16.57
N ASN A 27 -9.31 7.50 17.36
CA ASN A 27 -10.27 7.59 18.47
C ASN A 27 -11.64 8.11 18.02
N ASN A 28 -11.74 8.68 16.82
CA ASN A 28 -12.98 9.24 16.28
C ASN A 28 -13.13 8.97 14.78
N LEU A 29 -13.17 7.68 14.39
CA LEU A 29 -13.33 7.30 12.99
C LEU A 29 -14.73 7.67 12.47
N GLN A 30 -14.75 8.51 11.45
CA GLN A 30 -15.94 8.74 10.64
C GLN A 30 -16.06 7.65 9.56
N THR A 31 -17.25 7.52 8.96
CA THR A 31 -17.50 6.54 7.87
C THR A 31 -16.50 6.70 6.72
N ILE A 32 -16.04 7.93 6.45
CA ILE A 32 -15.01 8.23 5.45
C ILE A 32 -13.68 7.54 5.80
N ASP A 33 -13.27 7.53 7.07
CA ASP A 33 -12.01 6.93 7.51
C ASP A 33 -12.01 5.41 7.32
N TYR A 34 -13.15 4.75 7.53
CA TYR A 34 -13.29 3.31 7.26
C TYR A 34 -13.12 2.98 5.78
N VAL A 35 -13.75 3.75 4.88
CA VAL A 35 -13.59 3.57 3.43
C VAL A 35 -12.14 3.77 3.02
N LEU A 36 -11.48 4.75 3.65
CA LEU A 36 -10.09 5.09 3.37
C LEU A 36 -9.15 3.97 3.82
N ILE A 37 -9.32 3.43 5.04
CA ILE A 37 -8.57 2.28 5.54
C ILE A 37 -8.76 1.04 4.65
N VAL A 38 -10.00 0.73 4.24
CA VAL A 38 -10.29 -0.38 3.33
C VAL A 38 -9.57 -0.19 1.98
N SER A 39 -9.56 1.04 1.46
CA SER A 39 -8.87 1.36 0.20
C SER A 39 -7.35 1.19 0.31
N VAL A 40 -6.77 1.61 1.44
CA VAL A 40 -5.34 1.39 1.76
C VAL A 40 -5.02 -0.10 1.78
N VAL A 41 -5.84 -0.91 2.46
CA VAL A 41 -5.64 -2.36 2.56
C VAL A 41 -5.73 -3.03 1.18
N ALA A 42 -6.73 -2.69 0.37
CA ALA A 42 -6.88 -3.21 -0.98
C ALA A 42 -5.66 -2.90 -1.85
N TRP A 43 -5.11 -1.69 -1.71
CA TRP A 43 -3.93 -1.28 -2.45
C TRP A 43 -2.66 -2.03 -2.03
N LEU A 44 -2.46 -2.24 -0.72
CA LEU A 44 -1.34 -3.05 -0.21
C LEU A 44 -1.39 -4.49 -0.71
N ILE A 45 -2.59 -5.09 -0.79
CA ILE A 45 -2.78 -6.44 -1.36
C ILE A 45 -2.38 -6.45 -2.83
N MET A 46 -2.83 -5.46 -3.61
CA MET A 46 -2.50 -5.37 -5.04
C MET A 46 -0.99 -5.22 -5.26
N LEU A 47 -0.31 -4.39 -4.45
CA LEU A 47 1.14 -4.23 -4.48
C LEU A 47 1.85 -5.55 -4.11
N GLY A 48 1.38 -6.24 -3.08
CA GLY A 48 1.90 -7.55 -2.67
C GLY A 48 1.80 -8.59 -3.78
N ILE A 49 0.64 -8.70 -4.44
CA ILE A 49 0.43 -9.59 -5.58
C ILE A 49 1.39 -9.23 -6.73
N ARG A 50 1.52 -7.94 -7.05
CA ARG A 50 2.38 -7.51 -8.15
C ARG A 50 3.85 -7.83 -7.88
N LEU A 51 4.33 -7.55 -6.67
CA LEU A 51 5.69 -7.90 -6.26
C LEU A 51 5.90 -9.42 -6.24
N TYR A 52 4.92 -10.20 -5.77
CA TYR A 52 4.98 -11.65 -5.79
C TYR A 52 5.08 -12.20 -7.22
N VAL A 53 4.23 -11.73 -8.13
CA VAL A 53 4.24 -12.15 -9.55
C VAL A 53 5.56 -11.77 -10.24
N VAL A 54 6.10 -10.57 -9.97
CA VAL A 54 7.40 -10.14 -10.51
C VAL A 54 8.53 -11.03 -9.96
N ASN A 55 8.54 -11.28 -8.66
CA ASN A 55 9.54 -12.15 -8.03
C ASN A 55 9.47 -13.60 -8.55
N VAL A 56 8.27 -14.14 -8.77
CA VAL A 56 8.08 -15.47 -9.39
C VAL A 56 8.54 -15.48 -10.84
N ARG A 57 8.25 -14.43 -11.63
CA ARG A 57 8.73 -14.32 -13.01
C ARG A 57 10.24 -14.19 -13.12
N ASN A 58 10.89 -13.47 -12.20
CA ASN A 58 12.34 -13.29 -12.20
C ASN A 58 13.11 -14.58 -11.83
N LYS A 59 12.44 -15.56 -11.21
CA LYS A 59 13.02 -16.87 -10.86
C LYS A 59 12.88 -17.93 -11.95
N ARG A 60 12.10 -17.69 -13.02
CA ARG A 60 12.04 -18.55 -14.21
C ARG A 60 12.94 -17.98 -15.31
#